data_AF-A0A7S4IBB3-F1
#
_entry.id   AF-A0A7S4IBB3-F1
#
_cell.length_a   1.000
_cell.length_b   1.000
_cell.length_c   1.000
_cell.angle_alpha   90.00
_cell.angle_beta   90.00
_cell.angle_gamma   90.00
#
_symmetry.space_group_name_H-M   'P 1'
#
loop_
_entity.id
_entity.type
_entity.pdbx_description
1 polymer ?
#
loop_
_entity_poly.entity_id
_entity_poly.type
_entity_poly.pdbx_seq_one_letter_code
_entity_poly.pdbx_strand_id
1 'polypeptide(L)'
;EDLYNGKNMKVKMRRTLLCKSCHGKTDKSAKPCPSCNGTGSADMPKQIKQGLVQNISVKCKECRGAGVATPLQDRCTSCKGLKTQKDIHCFDVYIDRGMQPENSLVFSGEGNHEPGFAQGDVIFLLEIEDHPIYRLDGTNLHTNVEISLLEALTGFSFIITQLDGRELLVVSNPDETVKPGDVRIVKKEGFPRYRNSLESGDLYIHFTVNFPDKPLTHCKDVRMSLSMNVHAY
;
A
#
# COMPACT_ATOMS: atom_id res chain seq x y z
N GLU A 1 5.61 -7.70 -5.61
CA GLU A 1 7.00 -7.85 -6.10
C GLU A 1 7.97 -6.89 -5.43
N ASP A 2 7.69 -5.58 -5.43
CA ASP A 2 8.60 -4.56 -4.88
C ASP A 2 9.05 -4.84 -3.43
N LEU A 3 8.14 -5.29 -2.55
CA LEU A 3 8.48 -5.65 -1.15
C LEU A 3 9.35 -6.90 -1.03
N TYR A 4 9.31 -7.80 -2.02
CA TYR A 4 10.13 -9.01 -2.04
C TYR A 4 11.58 -8.69 -2.43
N ASN A 5 11.75 -7.86 -3.47
CA ASN A 5 13.06 -7.49 -4.01
C ASN A 5 13.71 -6.27 -3.33
N GLY A 6 12.90 -5.48 -2.61
CA GLY A 6 13.29 -4.15 -2.15
C GLY A 6 13.33 -3.16 -3.30
N LYS A 7 12.94 -1.91 -3.04
CA LYS A 7 12.86 -0.86 -4.05
C LYS A 7 13.11 0.51 -3.46
N ASN A 8 13.84 1.33 -4.20
CA ASN A 8 13.98 2.75 -3.90
C ASN A 8 13.05 3.51 -4.82
N MET A 9 12.14 4.30 -4.26
CA MET A 9 11.19 5.10 -5.03
C MET A 9 11.28 6.57 -4.63
N LYS A 10 11.06 7.45 -5.61
CA LYS A 10 11.00 8.89 -5.38
C LYS A 10 9.54 9.33 -5.42
N VAL A 11 9.00 9.80 -4.30
CA VAL A 11 7.61 10.26 -4.18
C VAL A 11 7.58 11.78 -4.14
N LYS A 12 6.85 12.41 -5.07
CA LYS A 12 6.67 13.86 -5.10
C LYS A 12 5.44 14.25 -4.30
N MET A 13 5.62 15.02 -3.24
CA MET A 13 4.51 15.52 -2.42
C MET A 13 4.52 17.05 -2.41
N ARG A 14 3.32 17.63 -2.51
CA ARG A 14 3.11 19.06 -2.30
C ARG A 14 2.95 19.32 -0.82
N ARG A 15 3.77 20.21 -0.28
CA ARG A 15 3.68 20.67 1.11
C ARG A 15 3.57 22.18 1.17
N THR A 16 3.06 22.68 2.28
CA THR A 16 3.00 24.10 2.59
C THR A 16 4.08 24.41 3.61
N LEU A 17 5.01 25.30 3.25
CA LEU A 17 6.08 25.76 4.15
C LEU A 17 5.88 27.23 4.49
N LEU A 18 6.61 27.72 5.49
CA LEU A 18 6.73 29.15 5.71
C LEU A 18 7.37 29.82 4.50
N CYS A 19 6.91 31.03 4.20
CA CYS A 19 7.49 31.84 3.14
C CYS A 19 8.98 32.07 3.40
N LYS A 20 9.85 31.72 2.44
CA LYS A 20 11.30 31.89 2.57
C LYS A 20 11.73 33.34 2.78
N SER A 21 10.92 34.30 2.30
CA SER A 21 11.25 35.74 2.37
C SER A 21 10.81 36.41 3.67
N CYS A 22 9.70 35.99 4.28
CA CYS A 22 9.19 36.59 5.53
C CYS A 22 9.25 35.66 6.75
N HIS A 23 9.61 34.39 6.57
CA HIS A 23 9.71 33.37 7.62
C HIS A 23 8.48 33.30 8.53
N GLY A 24 7.28 33.49 7.96
CA GLY A 24 6.03 33.44 8.73
C GLY A 24 5.77 34.65 9.62
N LYS A 25 6.67 35.65 9.66
CA LYS A 25 6.51 36.84 10.50
C LYS A 25 5.43 37.76 9.95
N THR A 26 4.71 38.42 10.86
CA THR A 26 3.91 39.60 10.55
C THR A 26 4.83 40.78 10.29
N ASP A 27 4.56 41.51 9.22
CA ASP A 27 5.22 42.78 8.93
C ASP A 27 5.03 43.75 10.10
N LYS A 28 6.05 44.56 10.43
CA LYS A 28 6.03 45.46 11.61
C LYS A 28 4.88 46.48 11.60
N SER A 29 4.26 46.70 10.43
CA SER A 29 3.11 47.58 10.21
C SER A 29 1.75 46.87 10.30
N ALA A 30 1.71 45.63 10.79
CA ALA A 30 0.47 44.89 11.00
C ALA A 30 -0.46 45.64 11.96
N LYS A 31 -1.61 46.09 11.45
CA LYS A 31 -2.66 46.74 12.24
C LYS A 31 -3.77 45.73 12.56
N PRO A 32 -4.56 45.91 13.63
CA PRO A 32 -5.75 45.10 13.84
C PRO A 32 -6.66 45.20 12.62
N CYS A 33 -7.19 44.07 12.17
CA CYS A 33 -8.04 44.03 10.98
C CYS A 33 -9.34 44.79 11.25
N PRO A 34 -9.74 45.75 10.39
CA PRO A 34 -10.92 46.58 10.63
C PRO A 34 -12.23 45.78 10.60
N SER A 35 -12.29 44.70 9.81
CA SER A 35 -13.50 43.88 9.69
C SER A 35 -13.74 42.93 10.86
N CYS A 36 -12.72 42.62 11.67
CA CYS A 36 -12.85 41.73 12.83
C CYS A 36 -12.27 42.33 14.12
N ASN A 37 -11.80 43.57 14.09
CA ASN A 37 -11.15 44.24 15.23
C ASN A 37 -10.10 43.40 15.98
N GLY A 38 -9.33 42.57 15.26
CA GLY A 38 -8.31 41.72 15.88
C GLY A 38 -8.74 40.29 16.20
N THR A 39 -10.03 39.95 16.15
CA THR A 39 -10.51 38.61 16.57
C THR A 39 -10.25 37.51 15.53
N GLY A 40 -9.98 37.86 14.28
CA GLY A 40 -9.70 36.91 13.19
C GLY A 40 -10.93 36.12 12.70
N SER A 41 -12.07 36.25 13.37
CA SER A 41 -13.33 35.57 13.06
C SER A 41 -14.50 36.55 13.12
N ALA A 42 -15.55 36.26 12.37
CA ALA A 42 -16.77 37.05 12.32
C ALA A 42 -17.97 36.09 12.42
N ASP A 43 -18.92 36.44 13.28
CA ASP A 43 -20.14 35.65 13.45
C ASP A 43 -21.11 35.89 12.30
N MET A 44 -21.55 34.83 11.66
CA MET A 44 -22.50 34.88 10.55
C MET A 44 -23.76 34.08 10.90
N PRO A 45 -24.96 34.68 10.82
CA PRO A 45 -26.20 33.97 11.08
C PRO A 45 -26.45 32.92 9.99
N LYS A 46 -26.60 31.65 10.39
CA LYS A 46 -26.95 30.53 9.52
C LYS A 46 -28.30 29.97 9.92
N GLN A 47 -29.23 29.92 8.97
CA GLN A 47 -30.50 29.22 9.13
C GLN A 47 -30.26 27.70 9.08
N ILE A 48 -30.67 27.00 10.13
CA ILE A 48 -30.52 25.54 10.21
C ILE A 48 -31.85 24.86 9.91
N LYS A 49 -32.96 25.43 10.39
CA LYS A 49 -34.34 25.00 10.13
C LYS A 49 -35.27 26.21 10.10
N GLN A 50 -36.49 26.02 9.60
CA GLN A 50 -37.53 27.05 9.61
C GLN A 50 -37.69 27.62 11.04
N GLY A 51 -37.30 28.90 11.20
CA GLY A 51 -37.39 29.64 12.46
C GLY A 51 -36.17 29.61 13.37
N LEU A 52 -35.15 28.76 13.13
CA LEU A 52 -33.96 28.68 13.97
C LEU A 52 -32.72 29.24 13.25
N VAL A 53 -32.24 30.38 13.73
CA VAL A 53 -30.99 31.02 13.28
C VAL A 53 -29.94 30.83 14.37
N GLN A 54 -28.81 30.23 14.00
CA GLN A 54 -27.63 30.15 14.87
C GLN A 54 -26.52 31.01 14.28
N ASN A 55 -25.86 31.81 15.12
CA ASN A 55 -24.65 32.50 14.73
C ASN A 55 -23.50 31.51 14.72
N ILE A 56 -22.86 31.32 13.56
CA ILE A 56 -21.68 30.49 13.41
C ILE A 56 -20.45 31.38 13.25
N SER A 57 -19.37 31.05 13.95
CA SER A 57 -18.11 31.77 13.81
C SER A 57 -17.41 31.36 12.52
N VAL A 58 -17.20 32.31 11.62
CA VAL A 58 -16.53 32.11 10.33
C VAL A 58 -15.21 32.86 10.32
N LYS A 59 -14.16 32.32 9.69
CA LYS A 59 -12.89 33.04 9.52
C LYS A 59 -13.13 34.36 8.78
N CYS A 60 -12.62 35.47 9.33
CA CYS A 60 -12.74 36.79 8.72
C CYS A 60 -12.17 36.77 7.29
N LYS A 61 -12.92 37.25 6.31
CA LYS A 61 -12.54 37.18 4.88
C LYS A 61 -11.33 38.04 4.55
N GLU A 62 -11.18 39.18 5.24
CA GLU A 62 -10.10 40.15 4.96
C GLU A 62 -8.76 39.71 5.56
N CYS A 63 -8.73 39.30 6.83
CA CYS A 63 -7.49 38.84 7.48
C CYS A 63 -7.31 37.32 7.42
N ARG A 64 -8.27 36.56 6.89
CA ARG A 64 -8.26 35.10 6.74
C ARG A 64 -7.94 34.34 8.04
N GLY A 65 -8.42 34.84 9.18
CA GLY A 65 -8.11 34.26 10.49
C GLY A 65 -6.92 34.89 11.23
N ALA A 66 -6.11 35.74 10.58
CA ALA A 66 -4.89 36.27 11.19
C ALA A 66 -5.14 37.36 12.25
N GLY A 67 -6.35 37.94 12.34
CA GLY A 67 -6.68 39.06 13.23
C GLY A 67 -6.01 40.39 12.85
N VAL A 68 -4.91 40.36 12.12
CA VAL A 68 -4.17 41.53 11.64
C VAL A 68 -4.33 41.73 10.15
N ALA A 69 -4.43 43.00 9.75
CA ALA A 69 -4.39 43.45 8.37
C ALA A 69 -3.07 44.20 8.11
N THR A 70 -2.28 43.68 7.18
CA THR A 70 -1.10 44.38 6.65
C THR A 70 -1.51 45.22 5.43
N PRO A 71 -1.12 46.51 5.36
CA PRO A 71 -1.28 47.34 4.17
C PRO A 71 -0.68 46.68 2.93
N LEU A 72 -1.27 46.90 1.74
CA LEU A 72 -0.80 46.25 0.50
C LEU A 72 0.67 46.52 0.18
N GLN A 73 1.19 47.69 0.55
CA GLN A 73 2.57 48.12 0.31
C GLN A 73 3.59 47.33 1.15
N ASP A 74 3.20 46.90 2.34
CA ASP A 74 4.08 46.21 3.28
C ASP A 74 3.92 44.68 3.23
N ARG A 75 3.00 44.17 2.41
CA ARG A 75 2.85 42.73 2.24
C ARG A 75 4.07 42.17 1.53
N CYS A 76 4.60 41.08 2.07
CA CYS A 76 5.60 40.28 1.37
C CYS A 76 5.15 39.97 -0.07
N THR A 77 5.94 40.39 -1.05
CA THR A 77 5.64 40.25 -2.48
C THR A 77 5.53 38.78 -2.90
N SER A 78 6.32 37.90 -2.29
CA SER A 78 6.40 36.48 -2.63
C SER A 78 5.19 35.68 -2.14
N CYS A 79 4.69 35.93 -0.93
CA CYS A 79 3.53 35.20 -0.39
C CYS A 79 2.23 36.03 -0.37
N LYS A 80 2.27 37.31 -0.79
CA LYS A 80 1.14 38.25 -0.81
C LYS A 80 0.38 38.33 0.52
N GLY A 81 1.13 38.26 1.63
CA GLY A 81 0.58 38.28 3.00
C GLY A 81 0.06 36.94 3.55
N LEU A 82 0.20 35.83 2.81
CA LEU A 82 -0.23 34.49 3.27
C LEU A 82 0.73 33.84 4.27
N LYS A 83 1.95 34.37 4.42
CA LYS A 83 3.02 33.87 5.30
C LYS A 83 3.52 32.45 4.99
N THR A 84 2.84 31.73 4.13
CA THR A 84 3.18 30.39 3.65
C THR A 84 3.34 30.37 2.13
N GLN A 85 4.06 29.37 1.64
CA GLN A 85 4.28 29.07 0.23
C GLN A 85 4.15 27.57 -0.01
N LYS A 86 3.67 27.20 -1.20
CA LYS A 86 3.60 25.79 -1.61
C LYS A 86 4.94 25.38 -2.20
N ASP A 87 5.43 24.23 -1.77
CA ASP A 87 6.69 23.62 -2.19
C ASP A 87 6.42 22.19 -2.66
N ILE A 88 7.14 21.73 -3.68
CA ILE A 88 7.09 20.34 -4.14
C ILE A 88 8.37 19.68 -3.68
N HIS A 89 8.25 18.76 -2.72
CA HIS A 89 9.38 18.01 -2.21
C HIS A 89 9.39 16.60 -2.82
N CYS A 90 10.58 16.11 -3.16
CA CYS A 90 10.79 14.75 -3.62
C CYS A 90 11.36 13.94 -2.46
N PHE A 91 10.58 12.99 -1.94
CA PHE A 91 11.01 12.07 -0.89
C PHE A 91 11.65 10.84 -1.51
N ASP A 92 12.84 10.51 -1.06
CA ASP A 92 13.51 9.25 -1.39
C ASP A 92 13.10 8.21 -0.35
N VAL A 93 12.19 7.33 -0.75
CA VAL A 93 11.60 6.29 0.09
C VAL A 93 12.32 4.97 -0.22
N TYR A 94 12.94 4.41 0.80
CA TYR A 94 13.67 3.14 0.73
C TYR A 94 12.76 2.04 1.29
N ILE A 95 12.38 1.10 0.43
CA ILE A 95 11.61 -0.07 0.80
C ILE A 95 12.57 -1.24 0.87
N ASP A 96 12.83 -1.70 2.08
CA ASP A 96 13.67 -2.86 2.33
C ASP A 96 12.98 -4.16 1.96
N ARG A 97 13.79 -5.18 1.69
CA ARG A 97 13.31 -6.55 1.45
C ARG A 97 12.57 -7.08 2.67
N GLY A 98 11.40 -7.66 2.44
CA GLY A 98 10.58 -8.29 3.47
C GLY A 98 9.87 -7.31 4.40
N MET A 99 9.93 -6.01 4.12
CA MET A 99 9.26 -4.99 4.92
C MET A 99 7.75 -5.25 4.99
N GLN A 100 7.21 -5.19 6.20
CA GLN A 100 5.80 -5.47 6.46
C GLN A 100 4.95 -4.19 6.34
N PRO A 101 3.67 -4.29 5.99
CA PRO A 101 2.78 -3.13 5.82
C PRO A 101 2.65 -2.26 7.08
N GLU A 102 2.74 -2.87 8.25
CA GLU A 102 2.64 -2.20 9.55
C GLU A 102 3.84 -1.30 9.83
N ASN A 103 4.94 -1.46 9.10
CA ASN A 103 6.11 -0.62 9.24
C ASN A 103 5.88 0.71 8.50
N SER A 104 5.52 1.75 9.24
CA SER A 104 5.40 3.11 8.70
C SER A 104 6.77 3.78 8.55
N LEU A 105 7.00 4.45 7.42
CA LEU A 105 8.18 5.30 7.22
C LEU A 105 7.85 6.73 7.64
N VAL A 106 8.49 7.20 8.71
CA VAL A 106 8.23 8.52 9.29
C VAL A 106 9.34 9.50 8.90
N PHE A 107 8.95 10.58 8.23
CA PHE A 107 9.81 11.74 7.94
C PHE A 107 9.42 12.89 8.85
N SER A 108 10.10 12.97 9.99
CA SER A 108 9.83 13.97 11.02
C SER A 108 10.17 15.39 10.54
N GLY A 109 9.25 16.33 10.77
CA GLY A 109 9.43 17.73 10.40
C GLY A 109 9.48 17.99 8.89
N GLU A 110 9.03 17.05 8.06
CA GLU A 110 9.01 17.23 6.59
C GLU A 110 7.61 17.53 6.02
N GLY A 111 6.60 17.62 6.90
CA GLY A 111 5.20 17.87 6.55
C GLY A 111 4.87 19.33 6.34
N ASN A 112 3.60 19.68 6.54
CA ASN A 112 3.13 21.06 6.43
C ASN A 112 3.56 21.90 7.63
N HIS A 113 3.90 23.16 7.38
CA HIS A 113 4.31 24.14 8.39
C HIS A 113 3.33 25.32 8.39
N GLU A 114 2.65 25.49 9.52
CA GLU A 114 1.75 26.63 9.76
C GLU A 114 2.45 27.71 10.63
N PRO A 115 2.29 29.01 10.34
CA PRO A 115 2.90 30.06 11.16
C PRO A 115 2.45 29.97 12.62
N GLY A 116 3.43 29.85 13.54
CA GLY A 116 3.18 29.76 14.97
C GLY A 116 3.12 28.33 15.53
N PHE A 117 3.21 27.32 14.67
CA PHE A 117 3.27 25.91 15.06
C PHE A 117 4.54 25.25 14.53
N ALA A 118 4.93 24.13 15.15
CA ALA A 118 5.99 23.29 14.61
C ALA A 118 5.54 22.66 13.28
N GLN A 119 6.52 22.35 12.42
CA GLN A 119 6.26 21.62 11.20
C GLN A 119 5.78 20.20 11.52
N GLY A 120 4.75 19.73 10.82
CA GLY A 120 4.23 18.38 10.98
C GLY A 120 5.12 17.31 10.34
N ASP A 121 4.75 16.06 10.54
CA ASP A 121 5.46 14.90 10.00
C ASP A 121 4.77 14.37 8.74
N VAL A 122 5.52 13.65 7.91
CA VAL A 122 4.97 12.85 6.82
C VAL A 122 5.16 11.38 7.16
N ILE A 123 4.07 10.62 7.16
CA ILE A 123 4.07 9.19 7.42
C ILE A 123 3.66 8.49 6.13
N PHE A 124 4.54 7.68 5.57
CA PHE A 124 4.20 6.78 4.47
C PHE A 124 3.77 5.44 5.05
N LEU A 125 2.56 5.03 4.68
CA LEU A 125 2.02 3.71 4.98
C LEU A 125 2.24 2.83 3.75
N LEU A 126 2.70 1.61 3.98
CA LEU A 126 2.89 0.62 2.93
C LEU A 126 1.61 -0.19 2.78
N GLU A 127 1.19 -0.39 1.54
CA GLU A 127 0.04 -1.23 1.20
C GLU A 127 0.49 -2.29 0.21
N ILE A 128 -0.02 -3.51 0.38
CA ILE A 128 0.28 -4.64 -0.51
C ILE A 128 -0.82 -4.69 -1.56
N GLU A 129 -0.43 -4.53 -2.81
CA GLU A 129 -1.33 -4.80 -3.92
C GLU A 129 -1.47 -6.31 -4.15
N ASP A 130 -2.70 -6.73 -4.46
CA ASP A 130 -2.99 -8.12 -4.81
C ASP A 130 -2.23 -8.53 -6.07
N HIS A 131 -1.55 -9.68 -6.01
CA HIS A 131 -0.80 -10.21 -7.14
C HIS A 131 -1.61 -11.32 -7.84
N PRO A 132 -1.65 -11.36 -9.19
CA PRO A 132 -2.49 -12.32 -9.92
C PRO A 132 -2.13 -13.79 -9.68
N ILE A 133 -0.86 -14.09 -9.42
CA ILE A 133 -0.34 -15.47 -9.30
C ILE A 133 -0.10 -15.87 -7.84
N TYR A 134 0.20 -14.90 -6.98
CA TYR A 134 0.72 -15.16 -5.64
C TYR A 134 -0.15 -14.47 -4.60
N ARG A 135 -0.44 -15.19 -3.53
CA ARG A 135 -1.07 -14.64 -2.35
C ARG A 135 -0.10 -14.73 -1.18
N LEU A 136 0.11 -13.61 -0.50
CA LEU A 136 0.93 -13.57 0.70
C LEU A 136 0.09 -13.95 1.92
N ASP A 137 0.60 -14.87 2.74
CA ASP A 137 0.05 -15.20 4.06
C ASP A 137 1.19 -15.20 5.09
N GLY A 138 1.33 -14.08 5.80
CA GLY A 138 2.46 -13.83 6.70
C GLY A 138 3.79 -13.87 5.95
N THR A 139 4.61 -14.91 6.21
CA THR A 139 5.88 -15.14 5.51
C THR A 139 5.77 -16.15 4.37
N ASN A 140 4.62 -16.77 4.18
CA ASN A 140 4.43 -17.83 3.21
C ASN A 140 3.78 -17.29 1.94
N LEU A 141 4.17 -17.85 0.80
CA LEU A 141 3.57 -17.53 -0.49
C LEU A 141 2.65 -18.67 -0.90
N HIS A 142 1.48 -18.35 -1.42
CA HIS A 142 0.51 -19.31 -1.90
C HIS A 142 0.30 -19.08 -3.40
N THR A 143 0.30 -20.15 -4.18
CA THR A 143 -0.02 -20.10 -5.61
C THR A 143 -0.89 -21.29 -5.98
N ASN A 144 -1.74 -21.11 -7.00
CA ASN A 144 -2.60 -22.17 -7.50
C ASN A 144 -2.07 -22.62 -8.86
N VAL A 145 -1.89 -23.94 -9.00
CA VAL A 145 -1.44 -24.55 -10.25
C VAL A 145 -2.47 -25.57 -10.70
N GLU A 146 -2.87 -25.45 -11.97
CA GLU A 146 -3.73 -26.42 -12.62
C GLU A 146 -2.86 -27.50 -13.26
N ILE A 147 -3.16 -28.77 -12.95
CA ILE A 147 -2.52 -29.93 -13.54
C ILE A 147 -3.59 -30.84 -14.18
N SER A 148 -3.23 -31.52 -15.25
CA SER A 148 -4.12 -32.51 -15.86
C SER A 148 -4.26 -33.75 -14.99
N LEU A 149 -5.36 -34.50 -15.16
CA LEU A 149 -5.53 -35.79 -14.49
C LEU A 149 -4.37 -36.77 -14.79
N LEU A 150 -3.82 -36.73 -16.01
CA LEU A 150 -2.68 -37.59 -16.36
C LEU A 150 -1.45 -37.23 -15.53
N GLU A 151 -1.09 -35.95 -15.49
CA GLU A 151 0.03 -35.42 -14.70
C GLU A 151 -0.14 -35.67 -13.19
N ALA A 152 -1.37 -35.60 -12.68
CA ALA A 152 -1.66 -35.93 -11.29
C ALA A 152 -1.41 -37.40 -10.95
N LEU A 153 -1.51 -38.31 -11.93
CA LEU A 153 -1.35 -39.76 -11.76
C LEU A 153 0.04 -40.27 -12.13
N THR A 154 0.67 -39.72 -13.17
CA THR A 154 1.96 -40.16 -13.70
C THR A 154 3.12 -39.27 -13.25
N GLY A 155 2.81 -38.23 -12.49
CA GLY A 155 3.74 -37.18 -12.10
C GLY A 155 3.82 -36.03 -13.10
N PHE A 156 4.39 -34.92 -12.64
CA PHE A 156 4.47 -33.65 -13.34
C PHE A 156 5.85 -33.02 -13.21
N SER A 157 6.17 -32.15 -14.17
CA SER A 157 7.36 -31.30 -14.15
C SER A 157 7.00 -29.96 -14.79
N PHE A 158 7.02 -28.89 -14.02
CA PHE A 158 6.75 -27.55 -14.53
C PHE A 158 7.64 -26.50 -13.86
N ILE A 159 7.70 -25.33 -14.47
CA ILE A 159 8.52 -24.21 -14.01
C ILE A 159 7.59 -23.15 -13.43
N ILE A 160 7.92 -22.66 -12.24
CA ILE A 160 7.28 -21.51 -11.61
C ILE A 160 8.25 -20.33 -11.66
N THR A 161 7.80 -19.19 -12.18
CA THR A 161 8.57 -17.94 -12.11
C THR A 161 8.30 -17.23 -10.79
N GLN A 162 9.33 -17.04 -9.97
CA GLN A 162 9.23 -16.43 -8.66
C GLN A 162 9.22 -14.89 -8.73
N LEU A 163 8.94 -14.21 -7.62
CA LEU A 163 8.81 -12.74 -7.54
C LEU A 163 10.11 -11.97 -7.84
N ASP A 164 11.26 -12.63 -7.87
CA ASP A 164 12.55 -12.08 -8.30
C ASP A 164 12.88 -12.37 -9.78
N GLY A 165 11.98 -13.08 -10.48
CA GLY A 165 12.18 -13.53 -11.86
C GLY A 165 12.99 -14.82 -11.99
N ARG A 166 13.41 -15.47 -10.90
CA ARG A 166 14.04 -16.79 -10.98
C ARG A 166 13.02 -17.85 -11.39
N GLU A 167 13.48 -18.83 -12.16
CA GLU A 167 12.71 -20.00 -12.54
C GLU A 167 12.97 -21.15 -11.57
N LEU A 168 11.91 -21.63 -10.93
CA LEU A 168 11.93 -22.76 -10.02
C LEU A 168 11.32 -23.98 -10.71
N LEU A 169 12.14 -25.01 -10.95
CA LEU A 169 11.68 -26.29 -11.48
C LEU A 169 11.06 -27.13 -10.36
N VAL A 170 9.76 -27.43 -10.48
CA VAL A 170 9.03 -28.29 -9.55
C VAL A 170 8.71 -29.62 -10.24
N VAL A 171 9.29 -30.72 -9.73
CA VAL A 171 9.16 -32.07 -10.28
C VAL A 171 8.56 -32.98 -9.22
N SER A 172 7.51 -33.74 -9.53
CA SER A 172 6.99 -34.78 -8.63
C SER A 172 7.79 -36.07 -8.74
N ASN A 173 7.72 -36.88 -7.69
CA ASN A 173 8.21 -38.25 -7.81
C ASN A 173 7.26 -39.06 -8.70
N PRO A 174 7.76 -40.00 -9.52
CA PRO A 174 6.90 -40.83 -10.38
C PRO A 174 5.89 -41.69 -9.61
N ASP A 175 6.20 -42.04 -8.37
CA ASP A 175 5.36 -42.88 -7.51
C ASP A 175 4.37 -42.06 -6.64
N GLU A 176 4.39 -40.73 -6.78
CA GLU A 176 3.59 -39.80 -5.98
C GLU A 176 2.39 -39.32 -6.78
N THR A 177 1.20 -39.63 -6.30
CA THR A 177 -0.07 -39.18 -6.90
C THR A 177 -0.57 -37.93 -6.19
N VAL A 178 -1.03 -36.94 -6.94
CA VAL A 178 -1.61 -35.70 -6.42
C VAL A 178 -3.13 -35.80 -6.43
N LYS A 179 -3.74 -35.57 -5.28
CA LYS A 179 -5.20 -35.48 -5.17
C LYS A 179 -5.65 -34.03 -5.38
N PRO A 180 -6.91 -33.82 -5.83
CA PRO A 180 -7.47 -32.48 -5.90
C PRO A 180 -7.46 -31.80 -4.52
N GLY A 181 -6.88 -30.59 -4.45
CA GLY A 181 -6.74 -29.85 -3.20
C GLY A 181 -5.50 -30.20 -2.37
N ASP A 182 -4.65 -31.13 -2.84
CA ASP A 182 -3.36 -31.36 -2.22
C ASP A 182 -2.47 -30.12 -2.37
N VAL A 183 -1.60 -29.94 -1.37
CA VAL A 183 -0.69 -28.80 -1.28
C VAL A 183 0.73 -29.30 -1.19
N ARG A 184 1.59 -28.79 -2.07
CA ARG A 184 3.02 -29.06 -2.03
C ARG A 184 3.78 -27.86 -1.50
N ILE A 185 4.73 -28.13 -0.61
CA ILE A 185 5.52 -27.10 0.05
C ILE A 185 6.93 -27.12 -0.53
N VAL A 186 7.36 -25.98 -1.09
CA VAL A 186 8.75 -25.72 -1.44
C VAL A 186 9.37 -24.88 -0.34
N LYS A 187 10.30 -25.51 0.41
CA LYS A 187 10.93 -24.88 1.56
C LYS A 187 11.81 -23.70 1.15
N LYS A 188 11.81 -22.62 1.94
CA LYS A 188 12.66 -21.42 1.75
C LYS A 188 12.42 -20.64 0.45
N GLU A 189 11.33 -20.89 -0.26
CA GLU A 189 10.96 -20.12 -1.47
C GLU A 189 9.72 -19.22 -1.23
N GLY A 190 9.39 -18.96 0.04
CA GLY A 190 8.36 -17.99 0.44
C GLY A 190 8.88 -16.56 0.55
N PHE A 191 8.15 -15.73 1.29
CA PHE A 191 8.45 -14.30 1.43
C PHE A 191 9.62 -14.07 2.41
N PRO A 192 10.55 -13.14 2.11
CA PRO A 192 11.69 -12.85 2.97
C PRO A 192 11.25 -12.17 4.27
N ARG A 193 11.93 -12.49 5.37
CA ARG A 193 11.71 -11.80 6.65
C ARG A 193 12.41 -10.44 6.68
N TYR A 194 11.71 -9.45 7.23
CA TYR A 194 12.28 -8.12 7.44
C TYR A 194 13.55 -8.20 8.30
N ARG A 195 14.62 -7.49 7.90
CA ARG A 195 15.97 -7.46 8.52
C ARG A 195 16.78 -8.76 8.47
N ASN A 196 16.14 -9.91 8.26
CA ASN A 196 16.80 -11.20 8.12
C ASN A 196 16.49 -11.82 6.75
N SER A 197 17.03 -11.23 5.68
CA SER A 197 16.75 -11.64 4.30
C SER A 197 17.24 -13.05 3.92
N LEU A 198 18.10 -13.65 4.75
CA LEU A 198 18.55 -15.04 4.61
C LEU A 198 17.48 -16.05 5.04
N GLU A 199 16.51 -15.61 5.84
CA GLU A 199 15.35 -16.39 6.22
C GLU A 199 14.14 -15.98 5.38
N SER A 200 13.71 -16.90 4.54
CA SER A 200 12.44 -16.84 3.81
C SER A 200 11.46 -17.84 4.41
N GLY A 201 10.16 -17.56 4.27
CA GLY A 201 9.13 -18.55 4.52
C GLY A 201 9.10 -19.61 3.41
N ASP A 202 7.96 -20.29 3.28
CA ASP A 202 7.80 -21.37 2.31
C ASP A 202 6.78 -21.01 1.22
N LEU A 203 6.91 -21.66 0.06
CA LEU A 203 5.96 -21.57 -1.04
C LEU A 203 5.00 -22.76 -1.01
N TYR A 204 3.72 -22.49 -0.89
CA TYR A 204 2.61 -23.44 -0.90
C TYR A 204 1.97 -23.44 -2.28
N ILE A 205 2.09 -24.56 -2.98
CA ILE A 205 1.51 -24.79 -4.30
C ILE A 205 0.24 -25.62 -4.11
N HIS A 206 -0.91 -25.01 -4.37
CA HIS A 206 -2.22 -25.66 -4.30
C HIS A 206 -2.55 -26.24 -5.67
N PHE A 207 -2.81 -27.54 -5.74
CA PHE A 207 -3.12 -28.20 -7.00
C PHE A 207 -4.61 -28.29 -7.26
N THR A 208 -5.00 -27.82 -8.45
CA THR A 208 -6.32 -28.05 -9.02
C THR A 208 -6.18 -29.05 -10.16
N VAL A 209 -6.89 -30.18 -10.07
CA VAL A 209 -6.83 -31.24 -11.08
C VAL A 209 -7.93 -31.01 -12.10
N ASN A 210 -7.54 -30.76 -13.35
CA ASN A 210 -8.45 -30.63 -14.47
C ASN A 210 -8.78 -32.01 -15.05
N PHE A 211 -10.05 -32.39 -14.91
CA PHE A 211 -10.59 -33.62 -15.48
C PHE A 211 -10.98 -33.40 -16.95
N PRO A 212 -10.75 -34.37 -17.83
CA PRO A 212 -11.20 -34.27 -19.22
C PRO A 212 -12.74 -34.27 -19.30
N ASP A 213 -13.30 -33.42 -20.18
CA ASP A 213 -14.75 -33.29 -20.39
C ASP A 213 -15.43 -34.58 -20.85
N LYS A 214 -14.66 -35.47 -21.50
CA LYS A 214 -15.15 -36.75 -21.99
C LYS A 214 -14.57 -37.87 -21.14
N PRO A 215 -15.39 -38.82 -20.69
CA PRO A 215 -14.89 -40.04 -20.07
C PRO A 215 -13.99 -40.78 -21.06
N LEU A 216 -12.93 -41.42 -20.54
CA LEU A 216 -12.02 -42.25 -21.33
C LEU A 216 -12.77 -43.50 -21.83
N THR A 217 -13.51 -43.38 -22.92
CA THR A 217 -14.38 -44.44 -23.46
C THR A 217 -13.64 -45.43 -24.36
N HIS A 218 -12.39 -45.17 -24.72
CA HIS A 218 -11.64 -45.96 -25.70
C HIS A 218 -10.65 -46.97 -25.12
N CYS A 219 -10.74 -47.28 -23.82
CA CYS A 219 -9.98 -48.37 -23.19
C CYS A 219 -10.93 -49.29 -22.42
N LYS A 220 -11.51 -50.28 -23.11
CA LYS A 220 -12.13 -51.43 -22.44
C LYS A 220 -11.12 -52.22 -21.59
N ASP A 221 -9.82 -52.03 -21.82
CA ASP A 221 -8.74 -52.75 -21.14
C ASP A 221 -8.34 -52.18 -19.76
N VAL A 222 -8.60 -50.89 -19.46
CA VAL A 222 -8.21 -50.30 -18.16
C VAL A 222 -9.24 -50.60 -17.05
N ARG A 223 -10.48 -50.93 -17.42
CA ARG A 223 -11.54 -51.24 -16.44
C ARG A 223 -11.38 -52.64 -15.80
N MET A 224 -10.54 -53.52 -16.36
CA MET A 224 -10.34 -54.88 -15.86
C MET A 224 -9.22 -55.00 -14.82
N SER A 225 -8.17 -54.17 -14.87
CA SER A 225 -6.99 -54.31 -14.01
C SER A 225 -7.13 -53.75 -12.58
N LEU A 226 -8.19 -52.98 -12.29
CA LEU A 226 -8.47 -52.44 -10.95
C LEU A 226 -9.43 -53.29 -10.10
N SER A 227 -9.86 -54.46 -10.59
CA SER A 227 -10.87 -55.31 -9.92
C SER A 227 -10.31 -56.55 -9.19
N MET A 228 -9.00 -56.80 -9.20
CA MET A 228 -8.41 -57.95 -8.52
C MET A 228 -7.65 -57.53 -7.26
N ASN A 229 -8.37 -57.50 -6.13
CA ASN A 229 -7.92 -58.09 -4.86
C ASN A 229 -8.94 -57.80 -3.75
N VAL A 230 -10.03 -58.55 -3.75
CA VAL A 230 -10.76 -58.87 -2.51
C VAL A 230 -11.02 -60.37 -2.53
N HIS A 231 -10.03 -61.14 -2.06
CA HIS A 231 -10.27 -62.51 -1.58
C HIS A 231 -10.49 -62.40 -0.07
N ALA A 232 -11.74 -62.57 0.35
CA ALA A 232 -12.06 -62.90 1.72
C ALA A 232 -11.93 -64.42 1.88
N TYR A 233 -11.07 -64.86 2.82
CA TYR A 233 -11.13 -66.19 3.42
C TYR A 233 -12.21 -66.20 4.52
#